data_AF-A0A9R1NIB5-F1
#
_entry.id   AF-A0A9R1NIB5-F1
#
_cell.length_a   1.000
_cell.length_b   1.000
_cell.length_c   1.000
_cell.angle_alpha   90.00
_cell.angle_beta   90.00
_cell.angle_gamma   90.00
#
_symmetry.space_group_name_H-M   'P 1'
#
loop_
_entity.id
_entity.type
_entity.pdbx_description
1 polymer ?
#
loop_
_entity_poly.entity_id
_entity_poly.type
_entity_poly.pdbx_seq_one_letter_code
_entity_poly.pdbx_strand_id
1 'polypeptide(L)'
;MAPTVMASSATSVAPFQGLKSTAGLPISRRSSSAGLSSVTEALLKQVDYLIRSKWVPCLEFSKVGFVFREHNSSPGYYDGRYWTMWKLPMFGCTDATQVLNEVEEVKKEYPDAYVRVIGFDNLRQVQCVSFIAFRPPGCEESGKA
;
A
#
# COMPACT_ATOMS: atom_id res chain seq x y z
N MET A 1 6.45 49.65 -33.30
CA MET A 1 6.35 49.12 -31.93
C MET A 1 5.71 47.74 -32.00
N ALA A 2 6.51 46.69 -31.83
CA ALA A 2 6.05 45.31 -31.66
C ALA A 2 6.64 44.81 -30.33
N PRO A 3 5.88 44.13 -29.45
CA PRO A 3 6.41 43.67 -28.18
C PRO A 3 7.26 42.42 -28.42
N THR A 4 8.49 42.44 -27.89
CA THR A 4 9.37 41.26 -27.80
C THR A 4 8.84 40.37 -26.69
N VAL A 5 8.51 39.11 -27.02
CA VAL A 5 8.12 38.09 -26.03
C VAL A 5 9.39 37.53 -25.40
N MET A 6 9.57 37.73 -24.09
CA MET A 6 10.63 37.10 -23.30
C MET A 6 10.33 35.60 -23.14
N ALA A 7 11.21 34.75 -23.66
CA ALA A 7 11.18 33.31 -23.39
C ALA A 7 11.63 33.05 -21.94
N SER A 8 10.77 32.42 -21.14
CA SER A 8 11.10 31.98 -19.79
C SER A 8 11.98 30.74 -19.85
N SER A 9 13.21 30.84 -19.34
CA SER A 9 14.15 29.72 -19.25
C SER A 9 13.60 28.61 -18.37
N ALA A 10 13.48 27.40 -18.92
CA ALA A 10 13.15 26.20 -18.18
C ALA A 10 14.28 25.84 -17.21
N THR A 11 14.03 25.86 -15.90
CA THR A 11 14.94 25.30 -14.90
C THR A 11 14.94 23.78 -15.03
N SER A 12 16.02 23.21 -15.56
CA SER A 12 16.25 21.77 -15.60
C SER A 12 16.47 21.25 -14.18
N VAL A 13 15.52 20.48 -13.66
CA VAL A 13 15.73 19.66 -12.46
C VAL A 13 16.48 18.40 -12.87
N ALA A 14 17.63 18.14 -12.26
CA ALA A 14 18.47 16.99 -12.56
C ALA A 14 17.74 15.65 -12.29
N PRO A 15 17.92 14.60 -13.12
CA PRO A 15 17.35 13.29 -12.85
C PRO A 15 18.06 12.65 -11.65
N PHE A 16 17.31 12.33 -10.61
CA PHE A 16 17.79 11.59 -9.44
C PHE A 16 18.12 10.15 -9.86
N GLN A 17 19.40 9.89 -10.12
CA GLN A 17 19.90 8.53 -10.35
C GLN A 17 19.89 7.79 -9.02
N GLY A 18 18.95 6.85 -8.91
CA GLY A 18 18.73 6.04 -7.72
C GLY A 18 19.97 5.28 -7.27
N LEU A 19 20.30 5.42 -5.99
CA LEU A 19 21.30 4.62 -5.29
C LEU A 19 20.74 3.20 -5.12
N LYS A 20 21.11 2.28 -6.02
CA LYS A 20 20.81 0.85 -5.85
C LYS A 20 21.65 0.30 -4.70
N SER A 21 21.03 0.08 -3.55
CA SER A 21 21.66 -0.63 -2.43
C SER A 21 21.60 -2.13 -2.68
N THR A 22 22.73 -2.73 -3.07
CA THR A 22 22.92 -4.19 -3.12
C THR A 22 23.68 -4.63 -1.87
N ALA A 23 23.00 -4.68 -0.73
CA ALA A 23 23.50 -5.38 0.44
C ALA A 23 22.82 -6.76 0.50
N GLY A 24 23.49 -7.77 -0.08
CA GLY A 24 23.06 -9.17 0.01
C GLY A 24 23.23 -9.69 1.43
N LEU A 25 22.13 -9.78 2.17
CA LEU A 25 22.09 -10.53 3.43
C LEU A 25 21.90 -12.02 3.10
N PRO A 26 22.69 -12.94 3.70
CA PRO A 26 22.58 -14.37 3.43
C PRO A 26 21.26 -14.91 3.99
N ILE A 27 20.32 -15.24 3.09
CA ILE A 27 19.05 -15.91 3.41
C ILE A 27 19.34 -17.40 3.64
N SER A 28 19.58 -17.78 4.89
CA SER A 28 19.42 -19.17 5.32
C SER A 28 17.93 -19.46 5.37
N ARG A 29 17.43 -20.26 4.40
CA ARG A 29 16.07 -20.83 4.46
C ARG A 29 15.95 -21.73 5.70
N ARG A 30 15.47 -21.16 6.81
CA ARG A 30 15.02 -21.95 7.95
C ARG A 30 13.54 -22.22 7.75
N SER A 31 13.23 -23.43 7.30
CA SER A 31 11.87 -23.98 7.36
C SER A 31 11.53 -24.22 8.83
N SER A 32 11.05 -23.19 9.52
CA SER A 32 10.35 -23.36 10.79
C SER A 32 8.86 -23.37 10.50
N SER A 33 8.17 -24.36 11.03
CA SER A 33 6.71 -24.43 11.18
C SER A 33 6.20 -23.26 12.04
N ALA A 34 6.35 -22.03 11.55
CA ALA A 34 5.76 -20.85 12.13
C ALA A 34 4.30 -20.89 11.69
N GLY A 35 3.45 -21.43 12.57
CA GLY A 35 2.02 -21.43 12.40
C GLY A 35 1.49 -20.02 12.09
N LEU A 36 0.27 -20.00 11.60
CA LEU A 36 -0.56 -18.82 11.31
C LEU A 36 -0.45 -17.69 12.36
N SER A 37 -0.08 -18.00 13.62
CA SER A 37 0.22 -17.05 14.70
C SER A 37 1.35 -16.06 14.39
N SER A 38 2.36 -16.43 13.61
CA SER A 38 3.48 -15.53 13.31
C SER A 38 3.11 -14.37 12.37
N VAL A 39 2.17 -14.60 11.46
CA VAL A 39 1.72 -13.60 10.48
C VAL A 39 0.75 -12.62 11.13
N THR A 40 -0.17 -13.11 11.95
CA THR A 40 -1.13 -12.26 12.68
C THR A 40 -0.41 -11.38 13.71
N GLU A 41 0.58 -11.91 14.43
CA GLU A 41 1.43 -11.12 15.33
C GLU A 41 2.23 -10.04 14.59
N ALA A 42 2.74 -10.34 13.39
CA ALA A 42 3.44 -9.36 12.57
C ALA A 42 2.49 -8.23 12.12
N LEU A 43 1.27 -8.56 11.69
CA LEU A 43 0.25 -7.59 11.31
C LEU A 43 -0.13 -6.67 12.49
N LEU A 44 -0.35 -7.24 13.68
CA LEU A 44 -0.63 -6.46 14.89
C LEU A 44 0.47 -5.45 15.17
N LYS A 45 1.74 -5.85 15.12
CA LYS A 45 2.87 -4.95 15.33
C LYS A 45 2.94 -3.81 14.31
N GLN A 46 2.59 -4.08 13.05
CA GLN A 46 2.52 -3.05 12.01
C GLN A 46 1.38 -2.07 12.27
N VAL A 47 0.19 -2.57 12.64
CA VAL A 47 -0.94 -1.72 13.00
C VAL A 47 -0.65 -0.89 14.25
N ASP A 48 -0.03 -1.47 15.27
CA ASP A 48 0.41 -0.74 16.46
C ASP A 48 1.39 0.39 16.10
N TYR A 49 2.25 0.17 15.11
CA TYR A 49 3.13 1.23 14.61
C TYR A 49 2.35 2.40 13.98
N LEU A 50 1.28 2.13 13.22
CA LEU A 50 0.38 3.19 12.72
C LEU A 50 -0.23 4.00 13.88
N ILE A 51 -0.79 3.29 14.87
CA ILE A 51 -1.49 3.92 16.01
C ILE A 51 -0.51 4.77 16.84
N ARG A 52 0.70 4.25 17.13
CA ARG A 52 1.75 5.01 17.82
C ARG A 52 2.20 6.25 17.04
N SER A 53 2.21 6.17 15.71
CA SER A 53 2.55 7.27 14.82
C SER A 53 1.41 8.29 14.63
N LYS A 54 0.26 8.09 15.32
CA LYS A 54 -0.94 8.92 15.22
C LYS A 54 -1.55 8.97 13.82
N TRP A 55 -1.34 7.91 13.05
CA TRP A 55 -1.96 7.75 11.74
C TRP A 55 -3.27 7.01 11.85
N VAL A 56 -4.23 7.37 11.00
CA VAL A 56 -5.56 6.76 11.00
C VAL A 56 -5.54 5.51 10.12
N PRO A 57 -5.74 4.30 10.66
CA PRO A 57 -5.80 3.09 9.87
C PRO A 57 -7.10 3.02 9.07
N CYS A 58 -7.02 2.43 7.87
CA CYS A 58 -8.16 2.15 7.01
C CYS A 58 -7.88 0.86 6.22
N LEU A 59 -8.94 0.15 5.84
CA LEU A 59 -8.85 -1.07 5.05
C LEU A 59 -9.33 -0.79 3.64
N GLU A 60 -8.66 -1.38 2.67
CA GLU A 60 -9.11 -1.41 1.29
C GLU A 60 -9.03 -2.83 0.75
N PHE A 61 -9.96 -3.18 -0.14
CA PHE A 61 -10.01 -4.48 -0.77
C PHE A 61 -10.31 -4.39 -2.27
N SER A 62 -9.83 -5.37 -3.02
CA SER A 62 -10.07 -5.46 -4.46
C SER A 62 -9.92 -6.91 -4.92
N LYS A 63 -10.74 -7.32 -5.89
CA LYS A 63 -10.54 -8.60 -6.59
C LYS A 63 -9.36 -8.53 -7.57
N VAL A 64 -9.02 -7.33 -8.05
CA VAL A 64 -7.87 -7.07 -8.91
C VAL A 64 -6.72 -6.52 -8.07
N GLY A 65 -5.67 -7.32 -7.89
CA GLY A 65 -4.56 -7.00 -7.00
C GLY A 65 -3.47 -6.10 -7.59
N PHE A 66 -3.48 -5.88 -8.91
CA PHE A 66 -2.39 -5.21 -9.62
C PHE A 66 -2.87 -4.05 -10.48
N VAL A 67 -1.92 -3.17 -10.77
CA VAL A 67 -2.09 -2.02 -11.63
C VAL A 67 -2.13 -2.48 -13.09
N PHE A 68 -3.00 -1.86 -13.90
CA PHE A 68 -3.10 -2.10 -15.35
C PHE A 68 -3.31 -0.76 -16.08
N ARG A 69 -3.45 -0.79 -17.41
CA ARG A 69 -3.69 0.40 -18.23
C ARG A 69 -4.71 0.08 -19.33
N GLU A 70 -5.92 0.58 -19.17
CA GLU A 70 -7.03 0.41 -20.11
C GLU A 70 -7.50 1.75 -20.66
N HIS A 71 -7.65 2.76 -19.79
CA HIS A 71 -8.32 4.02 -20.17
C HIS A 71 -7.38 5.09 -20.71
N ASN A 72 -6.10 5.08 -20.33
CA ASN A 72 -5.12 6.06 -20.79
C ASN A 72 -3.67 5.54 -20.65
N SER A 73 -2.77 6.05 -21.49
CA SER A 73 -1.35 5.69 -21.50
C SER A 73 -0.37 6.87 -21.31
N SER A 74 -0.87 8.04 -20.92
CA SER A 74 -0.06 9.22 -20.58
C SER A 74 0.83 9.01 -19.33
N PRO A 75 1.97 9.73 -19.20
CA PRO A 75 2.87 9.60 -18.05
C PRO A 75 2.16 9.82 -16.71
N GLY A 76 2.38 8.92 -15.74
CA GLY A 76 1.77 9.00 -14.40
C GLY A 76 0.33 8.46 -14.30
N TYR A 77 -0.28 8.06 -15.42
CA TYR A 77 -1.60 7.44 -15.42
C TYR A 77 -1.51 5.92 -15.38
N TYR A 78 -2.21 5.34 -14.40
CA TYR A 78 -2.43 3.90 -14.28
C TYR A 78 -3.81 3.59 -13.65
N ASP A 79 -4.44 2.53 -14.14
CA ASP A 79 -5.68 1.95 -13.62
C ASP A 79 -5.40 0.97 -12.48
N GLY A 80 -6.38 0.69 -11.62
CA GLY A 80 -6.22 -0.27 -10.52
C GLY A 80 -5.38 0.22 -9.33
N ARG A 81 -4.99 1.51 -9.28
CA ARG A 81 -4.32 2.12 -8.12
C ARG A 81 -5.23 2.19 -6.89
N TYR A 82 -6.46 2.62 -7.11
CA TYR A 82 -7.49 2.71 -6.07
C TYR A 82 -8.19 1.37 -5.89
N TRP A 83 -8.36 0.99 -4.63
CA TRP A 83 -9.14 -0.17 -4.22
C TRP A 83 -10.41 0.30 -3.53
N THR A 84 -11.36 -0.61 -3.32
CA THR A 84 -12.61 -0.29 -2.63
C THR A 84 -12.35 -0.12 -1.15
N MET A 85 -12.76 1.02 -0.59
CA MET A 85 -12.68 1.26 0.85
C MET A 85 -13.63 0.34 1.61
N TRP A 86 -13.12 -0.28 2.68
CA TRP A 86 -13.95 -1.02 3.63
C TRP A 86 -14.40 -0.09 4.75
N LYS A 87 -15.72 0.09 4.87
CA LYS A 87 -16.35 1.03 5.80
C LYS A 87 -15.71 2.44 5.68
N LEU A 88 -15.15 2.97 6.77
CA LEU A 88 -14.51 4.28 6.83
C LEU A 88 -13.16 4.17 7.57
N PRO A 89 -12.26 5.15 7.44
CA PRO A 89 -11.07 5.22 8.27
C PRO A 89 -11.43 5.14 9.76
N MET A 90 -10.70 4.34 10.53
CA MET A 90 -11.00 4.04 11.92
C MET A 90 -10.50 5.16 12.83
N PHE A 91 -11.15 6.33 12.77
CA PHE A 91 -10.81 7.50 13.56
C PHE A 91 -10.87 7.20 15.07
N GLY A 92 -9.82 7.60 15.79
CA GLY A 92 -9.74 7.36 17.24
C GLY A 92 -9.44 5.91 17.65
N CYS A 93 -9.11 5.02 16.69
CA CYS A 93 -8.69 3.66 17.00
C CYS A 93 -7.42 3.66 17.87
N THR A 94 -7.49 2.94 18.99
CA THR A 94 -6.37 2.81 19.95
C THR A 94 -5.91 1.36 20.12
N ASP A 95 -6.62 0.41 19.53
CA ASP A 95 -6.39 -1.02 19.68
C ASP A 95 -6.24 -1.68 18.30
N ALA A 96 -5.07 -2.26 18.05
CA ALA A 96 -4.77 -2.94 16.80
C ALA A 96 -5.64 -4.18 16.56
N THR A 97 -6.18 -4.80 17.61
CA THR A 97 -7.05 -5.97 17.46
C THR A 97 -8.36 -5.60 16.74
N GLN A 98 -8.85 -4.37 16.90
CA GLN A 98 -10.03 -3.88 16.18
C GLN A 98 -9.79 -3.88 14.66
N VAL A 99 -8.60 -3.44 14.22
CA VAL A 99 -8.23 -3.43 12.81
C VAL A 99 -8.16 -4.87 12.27
N LEU A 100 -7.61 -5.81 13.04
CA LEU A 100 -7.58 -7.23 12.64
C LEU A 100 -8.98 -7.84 12.55
N ASN A 101 -9.88 -7.52 13.48
CA ASN A 101 -11.26 -8.00 13.43
C ASN A 101 -11.95 -7.54 12.13
N GLU A 102 -11.73 -6.29 11.73
CA GLU A 102 -12.22 -5.77 10.45
C GLU A 102 -11.59 -6.49 9.25
N VAL A 103 -10.30 -6.85 9.31
CA VAL A 103 -9.66 -7.67 8.25
C VAL A 103 -10.34 -9.04 8.14
N GLU A 104 -10.66 -9.68 9.28
CA GLU A 104 -11.37 -10.96 9.30
C GLU A 104 -12.81 -10.84 8.76
N GLU A 105 -13.51 -9.72 9.03
CA GLU A 105 -14.82 -9.44 8.44
C GLU A 105 -14.75 -9.31 6.92
N VAL A 106 -13.77 -8.58 6.38
CA VAL A 106 -13.57 -8.46 4.93
C VAL A 106 -13.28 -9.82 4.31
N LYS A 107 -12.41 -10.62 4.93
CA LYS A 107 -12.07 -11.97 4.44
C LYS A 107 -13.28 -12.90 4.40
N LYS A 108 -14.21 -12.73 5.36
CA LYS A 108 -15.44 -13.52 5.42
C LYS A 108 -16.42 -13.13 4.32
N GLU A 109 -16.57 -11.83 4.06
CA GLU A 109 -17.50 -11.31 3.04
C GLU A 109 -16.94 -11.49 1.62
N TYR A 110 -15.64 -11.26 1.44
CA TYR A 110 -14.92 -11.30 0.17
C TYR A 110 -13.69 -12.21 0.25
N PRO A 111 -13.88 -13.54 0.30
CA PRO A 111 -12.78 -14.50 0.41
C PRO A 111 -11.87 -14.55 -0.83
N ASP A 112 -12.36 -14.04 -1.96
CA ASP A 112 -11.66 -13.96 -3.24
C ASP A 112 -10.99 -12.60 -3.50
N ALA A 113 -10.99 -11.68 -2.53
CA ALA A 113 -10.38 -10.37 -2.65
C ALA A 113 -9.02 -10.26 -1.94
N TYR A 114 -8.16 -9.41 -2.47
CA TYR A 114 -7.01 -8.90 -1.74
C TYR A 114 -7.47 -7.89 -0.69
N VAL A 115 -6.82 -7.88 0.46
CA VAL A 115 -7.07 -6.87 1.51
C VAL A 115 -5.76 -6.24 1.92
N ARG A 116 -5.71 -4.91 1.94
CA ARG A 116 -4.58 -4.13 2.43
C ARG A 116 -5.00 -3.20 3.55
N VAL A 117 -4.07 -2.95 4.45
CA VAL A 117 -4.21 -1.92 5.48
C VAL A 117 -3.38 -0.73 5.07
N ILE A 118 -4.00 0.45 5.15
CA ILE A 118 -3.40 1.74 4.83
C ILE A 118 -3.48 2.65 6.05
N GLY A 119 -2.61 3.66 6.09
CA GLY A 119 -2.56 4.62 7.19
C GLY A 119 -2.40 6.04 6.68
N PHE A 120 -3.28 6.92 7.15
CA PHE A 120 -3.30 8.33 6.75
C PHE A 120 -2.72 9.23 7.85
N ASP A 121 -1.86 10.15 7.42
CA ASP A 121 -1.41 11.27 8.24
C ASP A 121 -2.21 12.52 7.85
N ASN A 122 -3.05 13.00 8.76
CA ASN A 122 -3.91 14.15 8.54
C ASN A 122 -3.15 15.48 8.54
N LEU A 123 -1.98 15.55 9.18
CA LEU A 123 -1.14 16.76 9.20
C LEU A 123 -0.41 16.91 7.88
N ARG A 124 0.16 15.82 7.38
CA ARG A 124 0.88 15.79 6.09
C ARG A 124 -0.04 15.63 4.89
N GLN A 125 -1.30 15.26 5.11
CA GLN A 125 -2.31 14.98 4.07
C GLN A 125 -1.86 13.91 3.07
N VAL A 126 -1.21 12.85 3.56
CA VAL A 126 -0.72 11.75 2.73
C VAL A 126 -1.04 10.39 3.34
N GLN A 127 -1.14 9.40 2.46
CA GLN A 127 -1.09 8.00 2.87
C GLN A 127 0.37 7.64 3.15
N CYS A 128 0.71 7.36 4.41
CA CYS A 128 2.09 7.08 4.83
C CYS A 128 2.48 5.62 4.72
N VAL A 129 1.50 4.72 4.73
CA VAL A 129 1.73 3.27 4.74
C VAL A 129 0.67 2.54 3.92
N SER A 130 1.10 1.41 3.38
CA SER A 130 0.26 0.48 2.64
C SER A 130 0.93 -0.90 2.68
N PHE A 131 0.29 -1.88 3.29
CA PHE A 131 0.78 -3.26 3.28
C PHE A 131 -0.37 -4.25 3.11
N ILE A 132 -0.07 -5.39 2.50
CA ILE A 132 -1.06 -6.45 2.29
C ILE A 132 -1.33 -7.19 3.60
N ALA A 133 -2.61 -7.35 3.95
CA ALA A 133 -3.05 -8.09 5.12
C ALA A 133 -3.61 -9.47 4.75
N PHE A 134 -4.20 -9.61 3.56
CA PHE A 134 -4.70 -10.88 3.05
C PHE A 134 -4.54 -10.98 1.53
N ARG A 135 -4.21 -12.19 1.07
CA ARG A 135 -4.20 -12.56 -0.35
C ARG A 135 -5.18 -13.72 -0.56
N PRO A 136 -6.03 -13.67 -1.61
CA PRO A 136 -6.95 -14.76 -1.89
C PRO A 136 -6.20 -16.03 -2.32
N PRO A 137 -6.75 -17.23 -2.05
CA PRO A 137 -6.12 -18.49 -2.42
C PRO A 137 -6.03 -18.64 -3.94
N GLY A 138 -4.92 -19.17 -4.44
CA GLY A 138 -4.73 -19.48 -5.86
C GLY A 138 -4.36 -18.31 -6.77
N CYS A 139 -4.18 -17.10 -6.23
CA CYS A 139 -3.72 -15.97 -7.02
C CYS A 139 -2.19 -15.91 -7.05
N GLU A 140 -1.59 -16.53 -8.07
CA GLU A 140 -0.17 -16.36 -8.38
C GLU A 140 0.08 -14.95 -8.92
N GLU A 141 1.19 -14.33 -8.52
CA GLU A 141 1.65 -13.08 -9.12
C GLU A 141 1.89 -13.35 -10.61
N SER A 142 1.03 -12.82 -11.49
CA SER A 142 1.27 -12.81 -12.93
C SER A 142 2.36 -11.80 -13.26
N GLY A 143 3.55 -12.03 -12.71
CA GLY A 143 4.80 -11.37 -13.07
C GLY A 143 5.24 -11.85 -14.44
N LYS A 144 4.55 -11.43 -15.50
CA LYS A 144 5.16 -11.31 -16.82
C LYS A 144 5.68 -9.88 -16.93
N ALA A 145 6.95 -9.73 -16.56
CA ALA A 145 7.79 -8.64 -17.02
C ALA A 145 8.03 -8.77 -18.53
#